data_AF-A0A1Y3QKG8-F1
#
_entry.id   AF-A0A1Y3QKG8-F1
#
_cell.length_a   1.000
_cell.length_b   1.000
_cell.length_c   1.000
_cell.angle_alpha   90.00
_cell.angle_beta   90.00
_cell.angle_gamma   90.00
#
_symmetry.space_group_name_H-M   'P 1'
#
loop_
_entity.id
_entity.type
_entity.pdbx_description
1 polymer ?
#
loop_
_entity_poly.entity_id
_entity_poly.type
_entity_poly.pdbx_seq_one_letter_code
_entity_poly.pdbx_strand_id
1 'polypeptide(L)'
;MKAWKTGTVALYLAAIVAANVMTARLAPPAIGPFIVPAGTFLIGATFVLRDLVQNAIGRTATYFWIAVAMVLSAVTSYALGDTLWIVFASALTFLFSETVDTELYTRLRLSMSQRVLVSGTVGSLLDSTIFVVVGLSPLGAGFLSWDQVGRAIAGQAVIKTALQLVGALAIGQFVRFSRVNHYSR
;
A
#
# COMPACT_ATOMS: atom_id res chain seq x y z
N MET A 1 0.28 20.29 15.97
CA MET A 1 -0.80 19.65 15.16
C MET A 1 -0.60 19.77 13.65
N LYS A 2 -0.25 20.94 13.08
CA LYS A 2 0.04 21.07 11.63
C LYS A 2 1.20 20.18 11.15
N ALA A 3 2.33 20.18 11.87
CA ALA A 3 3.51 19.39 11.50
C ALA A 3 3.24 17.87 11.42
N TRP A 4 2.42 17.32 12.31
CA TRP A 4 2.00 15.92 12.27
C TRP A 4 1.25 15.60 10.98
N LYS A 5 0.22 16.39 10.63
CA LYS A 5 -0.59 16.18 9.42
C LYS A 5 0.27 16.22 8.16
N THR A 6 1.10 17.24 8.02
CA THR A 6 2.00 17.38 6.87
C THR A 6 3.05 16.27 6.83
N GLY A 7 3.60 15.89 7.98
CA GLY A 7 4.59 14.82 8.09
C GLY A 7 4.04 13.46 7.66
N THR A 8 2.83 13.09 8.07
CA THR A 8 2.21 11.80 7.68
C THR A 8 1.95 11.74 6.17
N VAL A 9 1.46 12.84 5.57
CA VAL A 9 1.25 12.92 4.11
C VAL A 9 2.59 12.82 3.37
N ALA A 10 3.61 13.56 3.81
CA ALA A 10 4.93 13.51 3.18
C ALA A 10 5.55 12.11 3.24
N LEU A 11 5.43 11.42 4.38
CA LEU A 11 5.89 10.04 4.54
C LEU A 11 5.14 9.07 3.63
N TYR A 12 3.83 9.20 3.51
CA TYR A 12 3.00 8.41 2.58
C TYR A 12 3.46 8.58 1.12
N LEU A 13 3.61 9.83 0.66
CA LEU A 13 4.08 10.10 -0.71
C LEU A 13 5.51 9.61 -0.94
N ALA A 14 6.41 9.85 0.02
CA ALA A 14 7.80 9.40 -0.07
C ALA A 14 7.91 7.87 -0.12
N ALA A 15 7.09 7.15 0.66
CA ALA A 15 7.05 5.69 0.66
C ALA A 15 6.63 5.13 -0.70
N ILE A 16 5.69 5.78 -1.39
CA ILE A 16 5.26 5.38 -2.74
C ILE A 16 6.38 5.56 -3.76
N VAL A 17 7.02 6.73 -3.75
CA VAL A 17 8.17 6.98 -4.64
C VAL A 17 9.30 5.97 -4.36
N ALA A 18 9.61 5.75 -3.09
CA ALA A 18 10.62 4.79 -2.68
C ALA A 18 10.25 3.36 -3.10
N ALA A 19 8.97 2.97 -3.06
CA ALA A 19 8.51 1.67 -3.53
C ALA A 19 8.77 1.47 -5.03
N ASN A 20 8.50 2.48 -5.85
CA ASN A 20 8.79 2.45 -7.29
C ASN A 20 10.29 2.36 -7.56
N VAL A 21 11.09 3.18 -6.86
CA VAL A 21 12.56 3.14 -6.98
C VAL A 21 13.11 1.77 -6.57
N MET A 22 12.60 1.18 -5.49
CA MET A 22 13.00 -0.15 -5.05
C MET A 22 12.67 -1.21 -6.09
N THR A 23 11.45 -1.21 -6.63
CA THR A 23 11.04 -2.15 -7.68
C THR A 23 11.89 -2.03 -8.94
N ALA A 24 12.24 -0.80 -9.34
CA ALA A 24 13.02 -0.57 -10.55
C ALA A 24 14.51 -0.89 -10.40
N ARG A 25 15.09 -0.69 -9.21
CA ARG A 25 16.55 -0.79 -9.00
C ARG A 25 17.03 -2.04 -8.29
N LEU A 26 16.16 -2.73 -7.56
CA LEU A 26 16.52 -3.90 -6.78
C LEU A 26 15.97 -5.15 -7.44
N ALA A 27 16.80 -6.19 -7.50
CA ALA A 27 16.34 -7.50 -7.92
C ALA A 27 15.23 -8.00 -6.95
N PRO A 28 14.19 -8.68 -7.47
CA PRO A 28 13.21 -9.37 -6.63
C PRO A 28 13.93 -10.30 -5.63
N PRO A 29 13.66 -10.19 -4.32
CA PRO A 29 14.27 -11.09 -3.35
C PRO A 29 13.86 -12.54 -3.62
N ALA A 30 14.81 -13.45 -3.46
CA ALA A 30 14.56 -14.88 -3.58
C ALA A 30 13.79 -15.38 -2.35
N ILE A 31 12.48 -15.59 -2.49
CA ILE A 31 11.58 -16.07 -1.42
C ILE A 31 10.95 -17.39 -1.87
N GLY A 32 11.74 -18.46 -1.86
CA GLY A 32 11.29 -19.80 -2.25
C GLY A 32 10.60 -19.79 -3.63
N PRO A 33 9.39 -20.35 -3.77
CA PRO A 33 8.68 -20.39 -5.06
C PRO A 33 7.93 -19.09 -5.39
N PHE A 34 7.94 -18.08 -4.52
CA PHE A 34 7.18 -16.85 -4.68
C PHE A 34 7.92 -15.82 -5.52
N ILE A 35 7.15 -15.02 -6.27
CA ILE A 35 7.67 -13.92 -7.07
C ILE A 35 7.18 -12.62 -6.45
N VAL A 36 8.10 -11.85 -5.88
CA VAL A 36 7.78 -10.66 -5.10
C VAL A 36 8.65 -9.51 -5.56
N PRO A 37 8.07 -8.44 -6.14
CA PRO A 37 8.80 -7.21 -6.41
C PRO A 37 9.39 -6.60 -5.13
N ALA A 38 10.60 -6.04 -5.19
CA ALA A 38 11.25 -5.46 -4.00
C ALA A 38 10.41 -4.33 -3.36
N GLY A 39 9.69 -3.53 -4.16
CA GLY A 39 8.80 -2.48 -3.64
C GLY A 39 7.58 -2.99 -2.87
N THR A 40 7.23 -4.28 -2.95
CA THR A 40 6.10 -4.87 -2.21
C THR A 40 6.17 -4.60 -0.71
N PHE A 41 7.38 -4.56 -0.13
CA PHE A 41 7.56 -4.27 1.29
C PHE A 41 7.17 -2.85 1.67
N LEU A 42 7.43 -1.87 0.80
CA LEU A 42 7.00 -0.50 1.01
C LEU A 42 5.53 -0.30 0.66
N ILE A 43 5.02 -0.96 -0.38
CA ILE A 43 3.59 -0.91 -0.73
C ILE A 43 2.72 -1.46 0.41
N GLY A 44 3.16 -2.51 1.11
CA GLY A 44 2.46 -2.94 2.32
C GLY A 44 2.38 -1.83 3.38
N ALA A 45 3.46 -1.09 3.58
CA ALA A 45 3.49 0.03 4.52
C ALA A 45 2.65 1.23 4.07
N THR A 46 2.50 1.48 2.76
CA THR A 46 1.73 2.64 2.26
C THR A 46 0.26 2.58 2.64
N PHE A 47 -0.35 1.39 2.68
CA PHE A 47 -1.74 1.24 3.14
C PHE A 47 -1.91 1.66 4.61
N VAL A 48 -1.00 1.24 5.49
CA VAL A 48 -0.97 1.68 6.90
C VAL A 48 -0.79 3.20 6.99
N LEU A 49 0.14 3.76 6.21
CA LEU A 49 0.38 5.20 6.15
C LEU A 49 -0.85 5.95 5.63
N ARG A 50 -1.58 5.40 4.67
CA ARG A 50 -2.80 6.02 4.13
C ARG A 50 -3.90 6.08 5.17
N ASP A 51 -4.10 5.04 5.97
CA ASP A 51 -5.02 5.09 7.11
C ASP A 51 -4.62 6.18 8.12
N LEU A 52 -3.31 6.32 8.39
CA LEU A 52 -2.80 7.40 9.24
C LEU A 52 -3.03 8.79 8.64
N VAL A 53 -2.83 8.96 7.32
CA VAL A 53 -3.19 10.18 6.59
C VAL A 53 -4.68 10.46 6.78
N GLN A 54 -5.53 9.46 6.56
CA GLN A 54 -6.97 9.61 6.71
C GLN A 54 -7.40 10.04 8.11
N ASN A 55 -6.76 9.52 9.16
CA ASN A 55 -6.99 9.98 10.53
C ASN A 55 -6.51 11.43 10.75
N ALA A 56 -5.44 11.85 10.08
CA ALA A 56 -4.83 13.17 10.27
C ALA A 56 -5.60 14.29 9.55
N ILE A 57 -6.09 14.04 8.33
CA ILE A 57 -6.69 15.06 7.46
C ILE A 57 -8.15 14.78 7.05
N GLY A 58 -8.69 13.60 7.37
CA GLY A 58 -10.05 13.19 7.03
C GLY A 58 -10.18 12.58 5.63
N ARG A 59 -11.29 11.86 5.41
CA ARG A 59 -11.58 11.09 4.19
C ARG A 59 -11.52 11.92 2.90
N THR A 60 -12.22 13.06 2.86
CA THR A 60 -12.31 13.88 1.64
C THR A 60 -10.95 14.41 1.20
N ALA A 61 -10.14 14.90 2.14
CA ALA A 61 -8.79 15.36 1.83
C ALA A 61 -7.85 14.19 1.45
N THR A 62 -8.09 12.98 1.99
CA THR A 62 -7.32 11.78 1.64
C THR A 62 -7.48 11.41 0.18
N TYR A 63 -8.68 11.51 -0.39
CA TYR A 63 -8.90 11.27 -1.82
C TYR A 63 -8.08 12.19 -2.73
N PHE A 64 -7.93 13.47 -2.35
CA PHE A 64 -7.04 14.38 -3.07
C PHE A 64 -5.59 13.89 -3.04
N TRP A 65 -5.10 13.47 -1.86
CA TRP A 65 -3.73 12.97 -1.74
C TRP A 65 -3.52 11.59 -2.38
N ILE A 66 -4.55 10.74 -2.46
CA ILE A 66 -4.54 9.52 -3.26
C ILE A 66 -4.36 9.88 -4.75
N ALA A 67 -5.09 10.87 -5.27
CA ALA A 67 -4.91 11.31 -6.66
C ALA A 67 -3.50 11.85 -6.93
N VAL A 68 -2.97 12.68 -6.02
CA VAL A 68 -1.58 13.19 -6.10
C VAL A 68 -0.57 12.04 -6.05
N ALA A 69 -0.77 11.09 -5.14
CA ALA A 69 0.09 9.92 -4.97
C ALA A 69 0.08 9.01 -6.22
N MET A 70 -1.07 8.82 -6.85
CA MET A 70 -1.22 8.09 -8.09
C MET A 70 -0.44 8.75 -9.23
N VAL A 71 -0.59 10.07 -9.40
CA VAL A 71 0.17 10.83 -10.41
C VAL A 71 1.67 10.75 -10.14
N LEU A 72 2.08 10.91 -8.88
CA LEU A 72 3.48 10.81 -8.47
C LEU A 72 4.03 9.41 -8.74
N SER A 73 3.26 8.37 -8.44
CA SER A 73 3.60 6.98 -8.76
C SER A 73 3.78 6.78 -10.27
N ALA A 74 2.83 7.26 -11.07
CA ALA A 74 2.88 7.14 -12.53
C ALA A 74 4.10 7.86 -13.13
N VAL A 75 4.37 9.10 -12.69
CA VAL A 75 5.53 9.89 -13.14
C VAL A 75 6.83 9.21 -12.75
N THR A 76 6.94 8.70 -11.52
CA THR A 76 8.17 8.04 -11.06
C THR A 76 8.41 6.71 -11.74
N SER A 77 7.38 5.89 -11.92
CA SER A 77 7.41 4.63 -12.67
C SER A 77 7.87 4.87 -14.12
N TYR A 78 7.26 5.84 -14.81
CA TYR A 78 7.65 6.21 -16.17
C TYR A 78 9.10 6.74 -16.25
N ALA A 79 9.51 7.61 -15.32
CA ALA A 79 10.86 8.16 -15.27
C ALA A 79 11.93 7.10 -14.97
N LEU A 80 11.56 5.99 -14.31
CA LEU A 80 12.43 4.86 -14.03
C LEU A 80 12.53 3.87 -15.20
N GLY A 81 11.78 4.09 -16.29
CA GLY A 81 11.84 3.29 -17.51
C GLY A 81 10.76 2.22 -17.64
N ASP A 82 9.74 2.22 -16.77
CA ASP A 82 8.62 1.30 -16.91
C ASP A 82 7.83 1.57 -18.20
N THR A 83 7.25 0.52 -18.78
CA THR A 83 6.40 0.66 -19.97
C THR A 83 5.13 1.43 -19.62
N LEU A 84 4.55 2.14 -20.61
CA LEU A 84 3.27 2.85 -20.42
C LEU A 84 2.15 1.91 -19.93
N TRP A 85 2.22 0.62 -20.29
CA TRP A 85 1.28 -0.38 -19.82
C TRP A 85 1.43 -0.66 -18.32
N ILE A 86 2.66 -0.80 -17.82
CA ILE A 86 2.93 -0.98 -16.38
C ILE A 86 2.51 0.27 -15.60
N VAL A 87 2.81 1.47 -16.12
CA VAL A 87 2.35 2.73 -15.53
C VAL A 87 0.83 2.78 -15.43
N PHE A 88 0.13 2.39 -16.51
CA PHE A 88 -1.34 2.31 -16.53
C PHE A 88 -1.86 1.28 -15.52
N ALA A 89 -1.30 0.07 -15.50
CA ALA A 89 -1.68 -0.98 -14.56
C ALA A 89 -1.47 -0.55 -13.11
N SER A 90 -0.35 0.13 -12.80
CA SER A 90 -0.09 0.72 -11.49
C SER A 90 -1.14 1.77 -11.11
N ALA A 91 -1.47 2.70 -12.01
CA ALA A 91 -2.47 3.73 -11.75
C ALA A 91 -3.87 3.14 -11.52
N LEU A 92 -4.26 2.15 -12.33
CA LEU A 92 -5.52 1.41 -12.18
C LEU A 92 -5.56 0.70 -10.82
N THR A 93 -4.50 -0.04 -10.50
CA THR A 93 -4.37 -0.76 -9.24
C THR A 93 -4.49 0.19 -8.04
N PHE A 94 -3.77 1.31 -8.09
CA PHE A 94 -3.76 2.32 -7.04
C PHE A 94 -5.16 2.91 -6.83
N LEU A 95 -5.85 3.25 -7.92
CA LEU A 95 -7.21 3.79 -7.86
C LEU A 95 -8.17 2.84 -7.13
N PHE A 96 -8.19 1.56 -7.52
CA PHE A 96 -9.11 0.59 -6.96
C PHE A 96 -8.75 0.18 -5.53
N SER A 97 -7.49 -0.12 -5.26
CA SER A 97 -7.02 -0.56 -3.95
C SER A 97 -7.18 0.53 -2.89
N GLU A 98 -6.74 1.76 -3.17
CA GLU A 98 -6.82 2.86 -2.20
C GLU A 98 -8.27 3.32 -1.98
N THR A 99 -9.13 3.23 -3.00
CA THR A 99 -10.56 3.51 -2.83
C THR A 99 -11.22 2.48 -1.94
N VAL A 100 -11.01 1.18 -2.20
CA VAL A 100 -11.59 0.11 -1.39
C VAL A 100 -11.11 0.21 0.05
N ASP A 101 -9.81 0.42 0.25
CA ASP A 101 -9.23 0.55 1.59
C ASP A 101 -9.79 1.78 2.32
N THR A 102 -9.84 2.94 1.68
CA THR A 102 -10.44 4.17 2.24
C THR A 102 -11.89 3.98 2.67
N GLU A 103 -12.70 3.32 1.83
CA GLU A 103 -14.10 3.07 2.13
C GLU A 103 -14.28 2.04 3.25
N LEU A 104 -13.52 0.94 3.22
CA LEU A 104 -13.56 -0.06 4.28
C LEU A 104 -13.11 0.54 5.61
N TYR A 105 -11.96 1.23 5.61
CA TYR A 105 -11.45 1.89 6.80
C TYR A 105 -12.53 2.80 7.37
N THR A 106 -13.16 3.65 6.55
CA THR A 106 -14.22 4.59 7.01
C THR A 106 -15.43 3.88 7.60
N ARG A 107 -15.92 2.80 7.00
CA ARG A 107 -17.21 2.18 7.33
C ARG A 107 -17.13 1.15 8.47
N LEU A 108 -15.95 0.57 8.70
CA LEU A 108 -15.75 -0.43 9.75
C LEU A 108 -15.90 0.18 11.15
N ARG A 109 -16.73 -0.45 11.99
CA ARG A 109 -16.97 -0.08 13.39
C ARG A 109 -16.09 -0.91 14.33
N LEU A 110 -14.78 -0.80 14.15
CA LEU A 110 -13.77 -1.56 14.90
C LEU A 110 -12.76 -0.60 15.57
N SER A 111 -11.85 -1.12 16.39
CA SER A 111 -10.74 -0.32 16.90
C SER A 111 -9.85 0.16 15.76
N MET A 112 -9.11 1.26 15.95
CA MET A 112 -8.21 1.80 14.91
C MET A 112 -7.26 0.73 14.35
N SER A 113 -6.62 -0.06 15.22
CA SER A 113 -5.72 -1.14 14.78
C SER A 113 -6.43 -2.21 13.96
N GLN A 114 -7.66 -2.59 14.33
CA GLN A 114 -8.45 -3.57 13.59
C GLN A 114 -8.92 -3.03 12.23
N ARG A 115 -9.27 -1.73 12.17
CA ARG A 115 -9.62 -1.06 10.90
C ARG A 115 -8.45 -1.12 9.94
N VAL A 116 -7.26 -0.72 10.39
CA VAL A 116 -6.01 -0.79 9.59
C VAL A 116 -5.73 -2.21 9.11
N LEU A 117 -5.86 -3.20 10.00
CA LEU A 117 -5.61 -4.59 9.61
C LEU A 117 -6.58 -5.05 8.51
N VAL A 118 -7.89 -4.85 8.70
CA VAL A 118 -8.90 -5.37 7.77
C VAL A 118 -8.86 -4.60 6.46
N SER A 119 -8.91 -3.27 6.51
CA SER A 119 -8.97 -2.45 5.31
C SER A 119 -7.68 -2.54 4.50
N GLY A 120 -6.52 -2.44 5.17
CA GLY A 120 -5.20 -2.59 4.55
C GLY A 120 -4.98 -3.97 3.96
N THR A 121 -5.49 -5.04 4.58
CA THR A 121 -5.36 -6.40 4.01
C THR A 121 -6.20 -6.51 2.75
N VAL A 122 -7.45 -6.06 2.76
CA VAL A 122 -8.31 -6.14 1.57
C VAL A 122 -7.78 -5.24 0.44
N GLY A 123 -7.36 -4.01 0.76
CA GLY A 123 -6.75 -3.09 -0.20
C GLY A 123 -5.50 -3.66 -0.84
N SER A 124 -4.57 -4.20 -0.02
CA SER A 124 -3.31 -4.77 -0.52
C SER A 124 -3.47 -6.08 -1.29
N LEU A 125 -4.50 -6.88 -1.00
CA LEU A 125 -4.88 -8.05 -1.79
C LEU A 125 -5.41 -7.63 -3.16
N LEU A 126 -6.29 -6.63 -3.20
CA LEU A 126 -6.81 -6.08 -4.45
C LEU A 126 -5.68 -5.47 -5.28
N ASP A 127 -4.75 -4.77 -4.63
CA ASP A 127 -3.56 -4.20 -5.26
C ASP A 127 -2.71 -5.27 -5.95
N SER A 128 -2.34 -6.32 -5.20
CA SER A 128 -1.52 -7.41 -5.74
C SER A 128 -2.24 -8.14 -6.87
N THR A 129 -3.55 -8.35 -6.74
CA THR A 129 -4.34 -9.08 -7.73
C THR A 129 -4.47 -8.30 -9.03
N ILE A 130 -4.89 -7.03 -8.96
CA ILE A 130 -5.06 -6.20 -10.16
C ILE A 130 -3.71 -5.98 -10.84
N PHE A 131 -2.65 -5.62 -10.09
CA PHE A 131 -1.36 -5.33 -10.69
C PHE A 131 -0.72 -6.56 -11.34
N VAL A 132 -0.77 -7.72 -10.69
CA VAL A 132 -0.20 -8.93 -11.28
C VAL A 132 -1.00 -9.37 -12.51
N VAL A 133 -2.34 -9.35 -12.44
CA VAL A 133 -3.19 -9.80 -13.55
C VAL A 133 -3.14 -8.83 -14.73
N VAL A 134 -3.27 -7.53 -14.50
CA VAL A 134 -3.34 -6.53 -15.58
C VAL A 134 -1.94 -6.11 -16.05
N GLY A 135 -1.00 -5.96 -15.12
CA GLY A 135 0.36 -5.49 -15.42
C GLY A 135 1.31 -6.59 -15.84
N LEU A 136 1.50 -7.60 -14.98
CA LEU A 136 2.61 -8.56 -15.13
C LEU A 136 2.26 -9.84 -15.90
N SER A 137 0.99 -10.22 -15.98
CA SER A 137 0.54 -11.46 -16.63
C SER A 137 0.68 -11.41 -18.17
N PRO A 138 0.43 -12.52 -18.88
CA PRO A 138 0.40 -12.55 -20.34
C PRO A 138 -0.66 -11.63 -20.97
N LEU A 139 -1.66 -11.15 -20.21
CA LEU A 139 -2.62 -10.14 -20.70
C LEU A 139 -2.00 -8.75 -20.83
N GLY A 140 -0.93 -8.47 -20.08
CA GLY A 140 -0.30 -7.17 -20.01
C GLY A 140 1.10 -7.18 -20.61
N ALA A 141 2.10 -6.91 -19.77
CA ALA A 141 3.50 -6.86 -20.19
C ALA A 141 4.13 -8.24 -20.45
N GLY A 142 3.48 -9.34 -20.04
CA GLY A 142 3.95 -10.69 -20.30
C GLY A 142 5.21 -11.10 -19.53
N PHE A 143 5.50 -10.45 -18.40
CA PHE A 143 6.64 -10.79 -17.54
C PHE A 143 6.46 -12.12 -16.80
N LEU A 144 5.22 -12.53 -16.58
CA LEU A 144 4.88 -13.77 -15.88
C LEU A 144 4.06 -14.69 -16.78
N SER A 145 4.30 -16.00 -16.69
CA SER A 145 3.39 -17.02 -17.23
C SER A 145 2.18 -17.23 -16.32
N TRP A 146 1.11 -17.84 -16.85
CA TRP A 146 -0.13 -18.07 -16.08
C TRP A 146 0.08 -18.93 -14.83
N ASP A 147 1.00 -19.88 -14.85
CA ASP A 147 1.38 -20.71 -13.68
C ASP A 147 2.16 -19.92 -12.61
N GLN A 148 2.75 -18.78 -12.99
CA GLN A 148 3.48 -17.89 -12.09
C GLN A 148 2.57 -16.82 -11.45
N VAL A 149 1.47 -16.45 -12.11
CA VAL A 149 0.52 -15.41 -11.62
C VAL A 149 0.02 -15.73 -10.21
N GLY A 150 -0.44 -16.96 -9.96
CA GLY A 150 -0.94 -17.35 -8.65
C GLY A 150 0.13 -17.27 -7.56
N ARG A 151 1.36 -17.66 -7.88
CA ARG A 151 2.51 -17.60 -6.96
C ARG A 151 2.94 -16.16 -6.67
N ALA A 152 2.88 -15.28 -7.67
CA ALA A 152 3.18 -13.87 -7.49
C ALA A 152 2.14 -13.17 -6.59
N ILE A 153 0.84 -13.43 -6.82
CA ILE A 153 -0.23 -12.89 -5.98
C ILE A 153 -0.10 -13.43 -4.55
N ALA A 154 0.07 -14.74 -4.38
CA ALA A 154 0.20 -15.34 -3.05
C ALA A 154 1.43 -14.81 -2.29
N GLY A 155 2.58 -14.68 -2.95
CA GLY A 155 3.80 -14.14 -2.35
C GLY A 155 3.61 -12.71 -1.84
N GLN A 156 3.05 -11.84 -2.69
CA GLN A 156 2.75 -10.46 -2.30
C GLN A 156 1.68 -10.38 -1.20
N ALA A 157 0.63 -11.20 -1.29
CA ALA A 157 -0.44 -11.27 -0.29
C ALA A 157 0.09 -11.61 1.10
N VAL A 158 0.94 -12.64 1.21
CA VAL A 158 1.54 -13.06 2.48
C VAL A 158 2.36 -11.93 3.09
N ILE A 159 3.24 -11.30 2.30
CA ILE A 159 4.13 -10.24 2.78
C ILE A 159 3.31 -9.01 3.19
N LYS A 160 2.39 -8.55 2.33
CA LYS A 160 1.58 -7.36 2.62
C LYS A 160 0.67 -7.60 3.83
N THR A 161 0.07 -8.78 3.98
CA THR A 161 -0.74 -9.12 5.16
C THR A 161 0.10 -9.15 6.44
N ALA A 162 1.30 -9.71 6.40
CA ALA A 162 2.21 -9.68 7.55
C ALA A 162 2.57 -8.25 7.94
N LEU A 163 2.83 -7.37 6.96
CA LEU A 163 3.09 -5.95 7.20
C LEU A 163 1.86 -5.23 7.77
N GLN A 164 0.64 -5.55 7.31
CA GLN A 164 -0.59 -5.01 7.91
C GLN A 164 -0.74 -5.42 9.37
N LEU A 165 -0.43 -6.68 9.69
CA LEU A 165 -0.46 -7.16 11.07
C LEU A 165 0.54 -6.40 11.93
N VAL A 166 1.78 -6.23 11.46
CA VAL A 166 2.80 -5.45 12.18
C VAL A 166 2.35 -4.01 12.39
N GLY A 167 1.84 -3.35 11.34
CA GLY A 167 1.33 -1.98 11.42
C GLY A 167 0.16 -1.85 12.40
N ALA A 168 -0.81 -2.77 12.34
CA ALA A 168 -1.94 -2.81 13.24
C ALA A 168 -1.52 -3.02 14.70
N LEU A 169 -0.58 -3.94 14.96
CA LEU A 169 -0.04 -4.16 16.30
C LEU A 169 0.70 -2.93 16.83
N ALA A 170 1.55 -2.29 16.02
CA ALA A 170 2.27 -1.07 16.39
C ALA A 170 1.29 0.06 16.76
N ILE A 171 0.25 0.28 15.95
CA ILE A 171 -0.81 1.26 16.23
C ILE A 171 -1.56 0.88 17.51
N GLY A 172 -1.89 -0.40 17.69
CA GLY A 172 -2.58 -0.90 18.87
C GLY A 172 -1.81 -0.63 20.17
N GLN A 173 -0.49 -0.87 20.17
CA GLN A 173 0.37 -0.60 21.32
C GLN A 173 0.48 0.90 21.60
N PHE A 174 0.66 1.71 20.56
CA PHE A 174 0.76 3.17 20.71
C PHE A 174 -0.53 3.78 21.31
N VAL A 175 -1.69 3.34 20.84
CA VAL A 175 -3.00 3.81 21.35
C VAL A 175 -3.22 3.36 22.80
N ARG A 176 -2.83 2.12 23.15
CA ARG A 176 -2.92 1.62 24.54
C ARG A 176 -2.03 2.42 25.47
N PHE A 177 -0.77 2.65 25.10
CA PHE A 177 0.17 3.44 25.89
C PHE A 177 -0.33 4.87 26.15
N SER A 178 -0.88 5.52 25.12
CA SER A 178 -1.42 6.87 25.23
C SER A 178 -2.62 6.96 26.19
N ARG A 179 -3.47 5.93 26.27
CA ARG A 179 -4.59 5.91 27.23
C ARG A 179 -4.13 5.75 28.67
N VAL A 180 -3.13 4.90 28.93
CA VAL A 180 -2.63 4.64 30.28
C VAL A 180 -2.05 5.92 30.90
N ASN A 181 -1.28 6.69 30.13
CA ASN A 181 -0.64 7.92 30.61
C ASN A 181 -1.60 9.11 30.81
N HIS A 182 -2.84 9.04 30.32
CA HIS A 182 -3.85 10.07 30.54
C HIS A 182 -4.64 9.88 31.84
N TYR A 183 -4.62 8.69 32.45
CA TYR A 183 -5.27 8.43 33.75
C TYR A 183 -4.32 8.54 34.95
N SER A 184 -3.01 8.69 34.70
CA SER A 184 -1.98 8.79 35.74
C SER A 184 -1.57 10.25 36.05
N ARG A 185 -2.45 11.23 35.80
CA ARG A 185 -2.25 12.65 36.14
C ARG A 185 -3.46 13.20 36.87
#